data_AF-A0A5M9NLR8-F1
#
_entry.id   AF-A0A5M9NLR8-F1
#
_cell.length_a   1.000
_cell.length_b   1.000
_cell.length_c   1.000
_cell.angle_alpha   90.00
_cell.angle_beta   90.00
_cell.angle_gamma   90.00
#
_symmetry.space_group_name_H-M   'P 1'
#
loop_
_entity.id
_entity.type
_entity.pdbx_description
1 polymer ?
#
loop_
_entity_poly.entity_id
_entity_poly.type
_entity_poly.pdbx_seq_one_letter_code
_entity_poly.pdbx_strand_id
1 'polypeptide(L)' 'MYTLICTNTIHKMADDIENKVGIRVLHIAEVTGKKVIEKGLKKVGLLGTKFTMEENFYKKMLKEKFNIFALSK' A
#
# COMPACT_ATOMS: atom_id res chain seq x y z
N MET A 1 -4.17 -9.36 -16.86
CA MET A 1 -3.53 -8.06 -17.13
C MET A 1 -3.63 -7.22 -15.87
N TYR A 2 -2.61 -6.42 -15.54
CA TYR A 2 -2.58 -5.56 -14.35
C TYR A 2 -2.10 -4.17 -14.72
N THR A 3 -2.59 -3.17 -13.99
CA THR A 3 -2.09 -1.78 -14.04
C THR A 3 -1.06 -1.57 -12.94
N LEU A 4 0.06 -0.93 -13.27
CA LEU A 4 1.11 -0.55 -12.31
C LEU A 4 1.08 0.97 -12.09
N ILE A 5 1.01 1.37 -10.82
CA ILE A 5 1.21 2.77 -10.42
C ILE A 5 2.62 2.89 -9.85
N CYS A 6 3.52 3.57 -10.53
CA CYS A 6 4.93 3.67 -10.13
C CYS A 6 5.20 4.79 -9.11
N THR A 7 4.27 5.04 -8.18
CA THR A 7 4.42 6.06 -7.12
C THR A 7 3.54 5.73 -5.91
N ASN A 8 4.06 5.93 -4.69
CA ASN A 8 3.31 5.64 -3.46
C ASN A 8 2.04 6.49 -3.35
N THR A 9 2.14 7.81 -3.56
CA THR A 9 1.05 8.74 -3.26
C THR A 9 -0.21 8.49 -4.09
N ILE A 10 -0.08 8.16 -5.39
CA ILE A 10 -1.23 8.01 -6.29
C ILE A 10 -2.01 6.71 -6.04
N HIS A 11 -1.47 5.78 -5.25
CA HIS A 11 -2.24 4.61 -4.80
C HIS A 11 -3.48 4.97 -3.97
N LYS A 12 -3.58 6.21 -3.45
CA LYS A 12 -4.84 6.71 -2.88
C LYS A 12 -6.01 6.71 -3.88
N MET A 13 -5.72 6.70 -5.19
CA MET A 13 -6.68 6.65 -6.29
C MET A 13 -6.73 5.26 -6.96
N ALA A 14 -6.15 4.23 -6.33
CA ALA A 14 -6.08 2.89 -6.94
C ALA A 14 -7.47 2.35 -7.29
N ASP A 15 -8.42 2.44 -6.37
CA ASP A 15 -9.80 1.98 -6.57
C ASP A 15 -10.49 2.75 -7.71
N ASP A 16 -10.30 4.08 -7.79
CA ASP A 16 -10.84 4.90 -8.87
C ASP A 16 -10.27 4.50 -10.24
N ILE A 17 -8.98 4.18 -10.30
CA ILE A 17 -8.30 3.73 -11.51
C ILE A 17 -8.80 2.33 -11.92
N GLU A 18 -8.90 1.39 -10.96
CA GLU A 18 -9.45 0.05 -11.23
C GLU A 18 -10.85 0.13 -11.81
N ASN A 19 -11.73 0.94 -11.20
CA ASN A 19 -13.12 1.09 -11.61
C ASN A 19 -13.25 1.74 -13.00
N LYS A 20 -12.42 2.71 -13.34
CA LYS A 20 -12.48 3.40 -14.64
C LYS A 20 -11.86 2.60 -15.78
N VAL A 21 -10.77 1.89 -15.51
CA VAL A 21 -10.02 1.16 -16.54
C VAL A 21 -10.55 -0.27 -16.70
N GLY A 22 -11.23 -0.82 -15.70
CA GLY A 22 -11.71 -2.21 -15.71
C GLY A 22 -10.58 -3.25 -15.55
N ILE A 23 -9.39 -2.82 -15.13
CA ILE A 23 -8.21 -3.66 -14.93
C ILE A 23 -7.71 -3.46 -13.50
N ARG A 24 -7.43 -4.56 -12.79
CA ARG A 24 -6.91 -4.51 -11.42
C ARG A 24 -5.54 -3.81 -11.37
N VAL A 25 -5.37 -2.97 -10.36
CA VAL A 25 -4.12 -2.31 -9.99
C VAL A 25 -3.35 -3.23 -9.06
N LEU A 26 -2.10 -3.51 -9.40
CA LEU A 26 -1.19 -4.16 -8.46
C LEU A 26 -0.72 -3.13 -7.43
N HIS A 27 -1.40 -3.09 -6.29
CA HIS A 27 -1.13 -2.09 -5.27
C HIS A 27 0.24 -2.32 -4.60
N ILE A 28 1.09 -1.27 -4.55
CA ILE A 28 2.46 -1.36 -4.02
C ILE A 28 2.51 -1.84 -2.56
N ALA A 29 1.61 -1.36 -1.70
CA ALA A 29 1.52 -1.80 -0.31
C ALA A 29 1.23 -3.31 -0.17
N GLU A 30 0.56 -3.94 -1.15
CA GLU A 30 0.32 -5.37 -1.12
C GLU A 30 1.61 -6.17 -1.34
N VAL A 31 2.42 -5.76 -2.33
CA VAL A 31 3.70 -6.41 -2.62
C VAL A 31 4.69 -6.18 -1.48
N THR A 32 4.73 -4.96 -0.92
CA THR A 32 5.51 -4.65 0.28
C THR A 32 5.08 -5.51 1.46
N GLY A 33 3.77 -5.61 1.73
CA GLY A 33 3.23 -6.42 2.83
C GLY A 33 3.64 -7.89 2.75
N LYS A 34 3.59 -8.49 1.56
CA LYS A 34 4.07 -9.86 1.31
C LYS A 34 5.54 -10.03 1.71
N LYS A 35 6.43 -9.09 1.35
CA LYS A 35 7.85 -9.17 1.73
C LYS A 35 8.10 -8.90 3.22
N VAL A 36 7.26 -8.09 3.87
CA VAL A 36 7.35 -7.86 5.32
C VAL A 36 6.98 -9.13 6.10
N ILE A 37 5.89 -9.83 5.72
CA ILE A 37 5.50 -11.08 6.38
C ILE A 37 6.52 -12.22 6.15
N GLU A 38 7.11 -12.29 4.95
CA GLU A 38 8.17 -13.27 4.65
C GLU A 38 9.39 -13.10 5.55
N LYS A 39 9.64 -11.86 6.02
CA LYS A 39 10.69 -11.55 7.00
C LYS A 39 10.27 -11.76 8.45
N GLY A 40 9.06 -12.25 8.72
CA GLY A 40 8.52 -12.47 10.06
C GLY A 40 8.19 -11.19 10.84
N LEU A 41 8.13 -10.04 10.17
CA LEU A 41 7.89 -8.74 10.80
C LEU A 41 6.40 -8.43 10.88
N LYS A 42 5.96 -7.87 12.01
CA LYS A 42 4.57 -7.42 12.23
C LYS A 42 4.44 -5.93 12.50
N LYS A 43 5.56 -5.24 12.70
CA LYS A 43 5.63 -3.80 12.98
C LYS A 43 6.83 -3.20 12.27
N VAL A 44 6.60 -2.17 11.46
CA VAL A 44 7.64 -1.56 10.60
C VAL A 44 7.52 -0.04 10.61
N GLY A 45 8.62 0.65 10.29
CA GLY A 45 8.59 2.08 9.98
C GLY A 45 8.13 2.32 8.54
N LEU A 46 7.31 3.37 8.33
CA LEU A 46 6.87 3.86 7.03
C LEU A 46 7.43 5.26 6.82
N LEU A 47 8.35 5.40 5.87
CA LEU A 47 8.94 6.67 5.47
C LEU A 47 8.53 6.97 4.03
N GLY A 48 8.14 8.21 3.76
CA GLY A 48 7.69 8.64 2.44
C GLY A 48 7.22 10.09 2.44
N THR A 49 6.41 10.46 1.46
CA THR A 49 5.72 11.76 1.46
C THR A 49 4.77 11.86 2.66
N LYS A 50 4.46 13.09 3.10
CA LYS A 50 3.46 13.35 4.14
C LYS A 50 2.16 12.60 3.90
N PHE A 51 1.66 12.61 2.66
CA PHE A 51 0.46 11.86 2.26
C PHE A 51 0.58 10.36 2.49
N THR A 52 1.70 9.75 2.11
CA THR A 52 1.92 8.29 2.29
C THR A 52 1.99 7.92 3.77
N MET A 53 2.63 8.77 4.57
CA MET A 53 2.84 8.55 5.99
C MET A 53 1.58 8.81 6.82
N GLU A 54 0.83 9.87 6.54
CA GLU A 54 -0.29 10.32 7.37
C GLU A 54 -1.63 9.73 6.93
N GLU A 55 -1.93 9.68 5.62
CA GLU A 55 -3.20 9.16 5.14
C GLU A 55 -3.32 7.65 5.31
N ASN A 56 -4.57 7.16 5.27
CA ASN A 56 -4.86 5.77 5.60
C ASN A 56 -4.62 4.78 4.46
N PHE A 57 -4.61 5.18 3.18
CA PHE A 57 -4.63 4.24 2.04
C PHE A 57 -3.51 3.17 2.12
N TYR A 58 -2.27 3.58 2.46
CA TYR A 58 -1.13 2.67 2.55
C TYR A 58 -1.16 1.82 3.83
N LYS A 59 -1.33 2.47 4.99
CA LYS A 59 -1.33 1.82 6.31
C LYS A 59 -2.50 0.87 6.49
N LYS A 60 -3.68 1.27 6.02
CA LYS A 60 -4.91 0.45 6.02
C LYS A 60 -4.69 -0.84 5.23
N MET A 61 -4.10 -0.76 4.04
CA MET A 61 -3.84 -1.95 3.24
C MET A 61 -2.86 -2.92 3.93
N LEU A 62 -1.79 -2.41 4.54
CA LEU A 62 -0.86 -3.24 5.33
C LEU A 62 -1.53 -3.90 6.55
N LYS A 63 -2.39 -3.15 7.23
CA LYS A 63 -3.09 -3.63 8.42
C LYS A 63 -4.16 -4.67 8.08
N GLU A 64 -5.03 -4.39 7.12
CA GLU A 64 -6.19 -5.23 6.79
C GLU A 64 -5.80 -6.51 6.06
N LYS A 65 -4.87 -6.45 5.11
CA LYS A 65 -4.46 -7.66 4.35
C LYS A 65 -3.41 -8.50 5.05
N PHE A 66 -2.55 -7.91 5.88
CA PHE A 66 -1.36 -8.60 6.40
C PHE A 66 -1.18 -8.51 7.91
N ASN A 67 -2.06 -7.80 8.63
CA ASN A 67 -1.92 -7.55 10.07
C ASN A 67 -0.56 -6.91 10.44
N ILE A 68 -0.05 -6.01 9.58
CA ILE A 68 1.19 -5.26 9.80
C ILE A 68 0.86 -3.87 10.36
N PHE A 69 1.52 -3.49 11.46
CA PHE A 69 1.45 -2.16 12.02
C PHE A 69 2.55 -1.25 11.47
N ALA A 70 2.18 -0.25 10.67
CA ALA A 70 3.09 0.74 10.12
C ALA A 70 3.17 1.98 11.04
N LEU A 71 4.37 2.26 11.55
CA LEU A 71 4.69 3.47 12.30
C LEU A 71 5.18 4.56 11.36
N SER A 72 4.59 5.73 11.43
CA SER A 72 5.05 6.94 10.77
C SER A 72 5.08 8.09 11.77
N LYS A 73 6.03 9.02 11.62
CA LYS A 73 6.04 10.28 12.37
C LYS A 73 5.43 11.39 11.52
#